data_AF-A0A3B8ZQG8-F1
#
_entry.id   AF-A0A3B8ZQG8-F1
#
_cell.length_a   1.000
_cell.length_b   1.000
_cell.length_c   1.000
_cell.angle_alpha   90.00
_cell.angle_beta   90.00
_cell.angle_gamma   90.00
#
_symmetry.space_group_name_H-M   'P 1'
#
loop_
_entity.id
_entity.type
_entity.pdbx_description
1 polymer ?
#
loop_
_entity_poly.entity_id
_entity_poly.type
_entity_poly.pdbx_seq_one_letter_code
_entity_poly.pdbx_strand_id
1 'polypeptide(L)'
;QALKLNLYLSRDLPADLQLLKRHGVECIATSLGDGSQPLERAHRHGPVLLLMGNERHGLPSELLVHCDRQVRIDMSMQVDSLNVGVAAGIVMHHFCRIATLSSSLGSIS
;
A
#
# COMPACT_ATOMS: atom_id res chain seq x y z
N GLN A 1 -6.72 -19.50 -15.57
CA GLN A 1 -5.32 -19.01 -15.51
C GLN A 1 -4.87 -19.06 -14.06
N ALA A 2 -3.69 -19.61 -13.75
CA ALA A 2 -3.12 -19.58 -12.41
C ALA A 2 -2.44 -18.23 -12.15
N LEU A 3 -2.59 -17.68 -10.94
CA LEU A 3 -1.93 -16.45 -10.54
C LEU A 3 -0.41 -16.69 -10.46
N LYS A 4 0.39 -16.01 -11.30
CA LYS A 4 1.85 -16.05 -11.20
C LYS A 4 2.32 -15.00 -10.21
N LEU A 5 2.55 -15.41 -8.97
CA LEU A 5 3.09 -14.54 -7.93
C LEU A 5 4.61 -14.74 -7.82
N ASN A 6 5.37 -13.66 -8.03
CA ASN A 6 6.81 -13.67 -7.77
C ASN A 6 7.04 -13.37 -6.29
N LEU A 7 7.57 -14.33 -5.54
CA LEU A 7 7.90 -14.17 -4.13
C LEU A 7 9.38 -13.82 -3.98
N TYR A 8 9.68 -12.72 -3.30
CA TYR A 8 11.02 -12.29 -2.99
C TYR A 8 11.19 -12.16 -1.47
N LEU A 9 12.30 -12.67 -0.95
CA LEU A 9 12.70 -12.47 0.43
C LEU A 9 13.72 -11.34 0.49
N SER A 10 13.36 -10.23 1.11
CA SER A 10 14.26 -9.11 1.37
C SER A 10 15.19 -9.45 2.54
N ARG A 11 16.48 -9.10 2.41
CA ARG A 11 17.48 -9.20 3.50
C ARG A 11 17.70 -7.86 4.20
N ASP A 12 17.38 -6.76 3.54
CA ASP A 12 17.48 -5.40 4.03
C ASP A 12 16.30 -4.61 3.45
N LEU A 13 15.18 -4.65 4.17
CA LEU A 13 13.94 -4.04 3.71
C LEU A 13 14.09 -2.52 3.56
N PRO A 14 14.67 -1.76 4.51
CA PRO A 14 14.92 -0.33 4.32
C PRO A 14 15.67 0.01 3.04
N ALA A 15 16.73 -0.73 2.69
CA ALA A 15 17.47 -0.51 1.45
C ALA A 15 16.61 -0.78 0.20
N ASP A 16 15.82 -1.86 0.23
CA ASP A 16 14.92 -2.22 -0.88
C ASP A 16 13.80 -1.18 -1.07
N LEU A 17 13.23 -0.65 0.02
CA LEU A 17 12.24 0.42 -0.03
C LEU A 17 12.82 1.69 -0.68
N GLN A 18 14.05 2.06 -0.30
CA GLN A 18 14.74 3.20 -0.90
C GLN A 18 15.00 2.98 -2.40
N LEU A 19 15.40 1.77 -2.79
CA LEU A 19 15.62 1.42 -4.19
C LEU A 19 14.31 1.56 -5.00
N LEU A 20 13.22 0.98 -4.51
CA LEU A 20 11.91 1.05 -5.16
C LEU A 20 11.43 2.50 -5.30
N LYS A 21 11.62 3.31 -4.27
CA LYS A 21 11.31 4.75 -4.30
C LYS A 21 12.09 5.49 -5.38
N ARG A 22 13.39 5.20 -5.57
CA ARG A 22 14.21 5.76 -6.66
C ARG A 22 13.71 5.36 -8.05
N HIS A 23 12.99 4.24 -8.15
CA HIS A 23 12.33 3.79 -9.37
C HIS A 23 10.88 4.32 -9.53
N GLY A 24 10.46 5.26 -8.69
CA GLY A 24 9.13 5.88 -8.79
C GLY A 24 8.00 5.01 -8.27
N VAL A 25 8.30 3.99 -7.45
CA VAL A 25 7.28 3.20 -6.76
C VAL A 25 6.90 3.93 -5.47
N GLU A 26 5.62 4.23 -5.31
CA GLU A 26 5.08 4.85 -4.11
C GLU A 26 4.90 3.79 -3.01
N CYS A 27 5.48 4.02 -1.84
CA CYS A 27 5.37 3.13 -0.69
C CYS A 27 4.23 3.58 0.25
N ILE A 28 3.18 2.76 0.34
CA ILE A 28 1.99 3.03 1.15
C ILE A 28 1.87 1.99 2.26
N ALA A 29 1.91 2.45 3.51
CA ALA A 29 1.71 1.59 4.68
C ALA A 29 0.23 1.54 5.09
N THR A 30 -0.24 0.36 5.51
CA THR A 30 -1.51 0.24 6.25
C THR A 30 -1.26 0.42 7.73
N SER A 31 -1.92 1.38 8.36
CA SER A 31 -1.73 1.70 9.78
C SER A 31 -3.00 2.25 10.39
N LEU A 32 -3.32 1.81 11.61
CA LEU A 32 -4.44 2.32 12.40
C LEU A 32 -4.10 3.58 13.20
N GLY A 33 -2.85 4.05 13.11
CA GLY A 33 -2.37 5.21 13.87
C GLY A 33 -2.98 6.54 13.43
N ASP A 34 -2.88 7.52 14.33
CA ASP A 34 -3.25 8.90 14.07
C ASP A 34 -2.46 9.46 12.87
N GLY A 35 -3.17 10.14 11.96
CA GLY A 35 -2.57 10.70 10.74
C GLY A 35 -2.64 9.81 9.50
N SER A 36 -3.10 8.56 9.61
CA SER A 36 -3.43 7.75 8.42
C SER A 36 -4.56 8.39 7.60
N GLN A 37 -4.47 8.33 6.29
CA GLN A 37 -5.55 8.76 5.40
C GLN A 37 -6.63 7.66 5.31
N PRO A 38 -7.94 7.99 5.36
CA PRO A 38 -8.99 7.02 5.02
C PRO A 38 -8.77 6.45 3.62
N LEU A 39 -8.83 5.12 3.48
CA LEU A 39 -8.59 4.43 2.22
C LEU A 39 -9.49 4.95 1.09
N GLU A 40 -10.74 5.29 1.42
CA GLU A 40 -11.75 5.80 0.48
C GLU A 40 -11.31 7.10 -0.21
N ARG A 41 -10.43 7.87 0.45
CA ARG A 41 -9.87 9.13 -0.05
C ARG A 41 -8.48 8.97 -0.66
N ALA A 42 -7.91 7.77 -0.61
CA ALA A 42 -6.57 7.49 -1.13
C ALA A 42 -6.62 7.20 -2.64
N HIS A 43 -5.75 7.88 -3.39
CA HIS A 43 -5.58 7.72 -4.84
C HIS A 43 -4.14 7.38 -5.17
N ARG A 44 -3.89 6.45 -6.09
CA ARG A 44 -2.54 6.17 -6.60
C ARG A 44 -2.36 6.78 -8.00
N HIS A 45 -1.15 7.24 -8.28
CA HIS A 45 -0.79 7.84 -9.58
C HIS A 45 0.17 6.98 -10.40
N GLY A 46 0.61 5.83 -9.86
CA GLY A 46 1.62 4.99 -10.47
C GLY A 46 1.73 3.60 -9.81
N PRO A 47 2.90 2.95 -9.94
CA PRO A 47 3.20 1.72 -9.21
C PRO A 47 3.19 1.97 -7.70
N VAL A 48 2.56 1.06 -6.96
CA VAL A 48 2.44 1.13 -5.51
C VAL A 48 3.03 -0.12 -4.89
N LEU A 49 3.83 0.08 -3.85
CA LEU A 49 4.20 -0.95 -2.89
C LEU A 49 3.29 -0.79 -1.66
N LEU A 50 2.54 -1.84 -1.34
CA LEU A 50 1.74 -1.89 -0.12
C LEU A 50 2.55 -2.56 1.00
N LEU A 51 2.77 -1.82 2.08
CA LEU A 51 3.34 -2.35 3.32
C LEU A 51 2.23 -2.73 4.27
N MET A 52 2.19 -4.01 4.64
CA MET A 52 1.24 -4.58 5.58
C MET A 52 1.97 -4.94 6.88
N GLY A 53 1.41 -4.54 8.01
CA GLY A 53 1.92 -4.88 9.34
C GLY A 53 1.46 -6.25 9.83
N ASN A 54 2.06 -6.73 10.91
CA ASN A 54 1.54 -7.91 11.61
C ASN A 54 0.25 -7.54 12.38
N GLU A 55 -0.70 -8.46 12.47
CA GLU A 55 -1.99 -8.28 13.17
C GLU A 55 -1.87 -7.72 14.59
N ARG A 56 -0.80 -8.06 15.32
CA ARG A 56 -0.66 -7.68 16.74
C ARG A 56 -0.02 -6.31 16.95
N HIS A 57 0.96 -5.94 16.12
CA HIS A 57 1.83 -4.78 16.36
C HIS A 57 1.84 -3.79 15.20
N GLY A 58 1.14 -4.09 14.10
CA GLY A 58 1.21 -3.29 12.88
C GLY A 58 2.61 -3.31 12.27
N LEU A 59 2.99 -2.17 11.67
CA LEU A 59 4.33 -1.93 11.12
C LEU A 59 5.22 -1.27 12.19
N PRO A 60 6.48 -1.70 12.32
CA PRO A 60 7.48 -0.99 13.11
C PRO A 60 7.60 0.48 12.68
N SER A 61 7.75 1.39 13.65
CA SER A 61 7.88 2.83 13.39
C SER A 61 9.08 3.15 12.49
N GLU A 62 10.16 2.36 12.58
CA GLU A 62 11.34 2.43 11.71
C GLU A 62 11.05 2.13 10.23
N LEU A 63 9.99 1.38 9.93
CA LEU A 63 9.56 1.16 8.54
C LEU A 63 8.59 2.24 8.07
N LEU A 64 7.77 2.77 8.97
CA LEU A 64 6.83 3.85 8.66
C LEU A 64 7.53 5.11 8.15
N VAL A 65 8.74 5.42 8.64
CA VAL A 65 9.53 6.57 8.16
C VAL A 65 10.02 6.42 6.72
N HIS A 66 10.02 5.22 6.16
CA HIS A 66 10.37 4.96 4.77
C HIS A 66 9.16 5.02 3.82
N CYS A 67 7.95 5.03 4.37
CA CYS A 67 6.72 5.13 3.59
C CYS A 67 6.43 6.57 3.17
N ASP A 68 5.85 6.73 1.99
CA ASP A 68 5.43 8.04 1.48
C ASP A 68 4.14 8.53 2.17
N ARG A 69 3.27 7.59 2.55
CA ARG A 69 2.06 7.86 3.35
C ARG A 69 1.51 6.61 4.02
N GLN A 70 0.57 6.82 4.92
CA GLN A 70 -0.17 5.78 5.62
C GLN A 70 -1.65 5.86 5.27
N VAL A 71 -2.29 4.70 5.10
CA VAL A 71 -3.74 4.58 4.88
C VAL A 71 -4.37 3.67 5.92
N ARG A 72 -5.66 3.87 6.19
CA ARG A 72 -6.46 2.99 7.05
C ARG A 72 -7.78 2.62 6.41
N ILE A 73 -8.27 1.43 6.75
CA ILE A 73 -9.66 1.06 6.50
C ILE A 73 -10.45 1.58 7.70
N ASP A 74 -11.43 2.44 7.47
CA ASP A 74 -12.30 2.90 8.55
C ASP A 74 -13.18 1.72 9.01
N MET A 75 -13.12 1.39 10.30
CA MET A 75 -13.86 0.29 10.92
C MET A 75 -14.85 0.84 11.96
N SER A 76 -15.92 0.09 12.24
CA SER A 76 -16.82 0.45 13.34
C SER A 76 -16.12 0.30 14.69
N MET A 77 -16.57 1.06 15.70
CA MET A 77 -15.92 1.20 17.02
C MET A 77 -15.75 -0.11 17.84
N GLN A 78 -16.24 -1.25 17.36
CA GLN A 78 -16.20 -2.53 18.08
C GLN A 78 -15.11 -3.48 17.58
N VAL A 79 -14.31 -3.07 16.59
CA VAL A 79 -13.24 -3.89 16.01
C VAL A 79 -11.94 -3.11 15.95
N ASP A 80 -10.95 -3.56 16.70
CA ASP A 80 -9.64 -2.89 16.76
C ASP A 80 -8.79 -3.15 15.50
N SER A 81 -8.98 -4.29 14.81
CA SER A 81 -8.22 -4.63 13.60
C SER A 81 -8.89 -5.71 12.75
N LEU A 82 -8.63 -5.70 11.44
CA LEU A 82 -8.94 -6.83 10.55
C LEU A 82 -7.75 -7.80 10.48
N ASN A 83 -8.05 -9.05 10.10
CA ASN A 83 -7.02 -9.98 9.63
C ASN A 83 -6.17 -9.32 8.52
N VAL A 84 -4.85 -9.50 8.60
CA VAL A 84 -3.91 -8.83 7.66
C VAL A 84 -4.19 -9.19 6.21
N GLY A 85 -4.59 -10.44 5.93
CA GLY A 85 -4.95 -10.90 4.59
C GLY A 85 -6.23 -10.24 4.07
N VAL A 86 -7.24 -10.08 4.94
CA VAL A 86 -8.48 -9.37 4.62
C VAL A 86 -8.20 -7.89 4.33
N ALA A 87 -7.42 -7.23 5.20
CA ALA A 87 -7.02 -5.85 5.00
C ALA A 87 -6.23 -5.66 3.70
N ALA A 88 -5.26 -6.54 3.42
CA ALA A 88 -4.50 -6.53 2.17
C ALA A 88 -5.43 -6.69 0.96
N GLY A 89 -6.39 -7.62 1.02
CA GLY A 89 -7.39 -7.81 -0.03
C GLY A 89 -8.21 -6.55 -0.32
N ILE A 90 -8.71 -5.88 0.72
CA ILE A 90 -9.49 -4.64 0.59
C ILE A 90 -8.65 -3.52 -0.03
N VAL A 91 -7.44 -3.31 0.47
CA VAL A 91 -6.54 -2.24 0.00
C VAL A 91 -6.08 -2.49 -1.44
N MET A 92 -5.69 -3.73 -1.76
CA MET A 92 -5.35 -4.12 -3.14
C MET A 92 -6.54 -3.92 -4.07
N HIS A 93 -7.74 -4.35 -3.68
CA HIS A 93 -8.93 -4.15 -4.49
C HIS A 93 -9.21 -2.65 -4.74
N HIS A 94 -9.09 -1.81 -3.71
CA HIS A 94 -9.28 -0.36 -3.84
C HIS A 94 -8.34 0.26 -4.89
N PHE A 95 -7.04 -0.04 -4.80
CA PHE A 95 -6.05 0.50 -5.72
C PHE A 95 -6.07 -0.15 -7.12
N CYS A 96 -6.43 -1.43 -7.24
CA CYS A 96 -6.58 -2.10 -8.53
C CYS A 96 -7.86 -1.68 -9.27
N ARG A 97 -8.96 -1.41 -8.55
CA ARG A 97 -10.22 -0.94 -9.15
C ARG A 97 -10.10 0.45 -9.77
N ILE A 98 -9.27 1.32 -9.20
CA ILE A 98 -8.94 2.64 -9.76
C ILE A 98 -7.72 2.54 -10.70
N ALA A 99 -7.54 1.41 -11.39
CA ALA A 99 -6.73 1.34 -12.60
C ALA A 99 -7.53 1.90 -13.78
N THR A 100 -8.05 3.13 -13.69
CA THR A 100 -8.41 3.84 -14.90
C THR A 100 -7.07 4.15 -15.58
N LEU A 101 -6.81 3.45 -16.68
CA LEU A 101 -5.68 3.73 -17.56
C LEU A 101 -5.59 5.25 -17.72
N SER A 102 -4.54 5.87 -17.19
CA SER A 102 -4.08 7.12 -17.80
C SER A 102 -3.44 6.70 -19.11
N SER A 103 -4.30 6.35 -20.07
CA SER A 103 -3.94 6.44 -21.47
C SER A 103 -3.74 7.92 -21.71
N SER A 104 -2.48 8.35 -21.62
CA SER A 104 -2.04 9.54 -22.33
C SER A 104 -2.36 9.30 -23.81
N LEU A 105 -3.55 9.73 -24.22
CA LEU A 105 -3.81 10.12 -25.60
C LEU A 105 -2.91 11.33 -25.87
N GLY A 106 -1.63 11.05 -26.08
CA GLY A 106 -0.79 11.86 -26.93
C GLY A 106 -1.30 11.70 -28.36
N SER A 107 -2.40 12.38 -28.67
CA SER A 107 -2.81 12.64 -30.04
C SER A 107 -2.67 14.14 -30.29
N ILE A 108 -1.53 14.48 -30.89
CA ILE A 108 -1.38 15.41 -32.02
C ILE A 108 -1.79 16.87 -31.77
N SER A 109 -0.78 17.74 -31.69
CA SER A 109 -0.54 18.80 -32.69
C SER A 109 0.94 19.12 -32.73
#